data_AF-A0A6L8I075-F1
#
_entry.id   AF-A0A6L8I075-F1
#
_cell.length_a   1.000
_cell.length_b   1.000
_cell.length_c   1.000
_cell.angle_alpha   90.00
_cell.angle_beta   90.00
_cell.angle_gamma   90.00
#
_symmetry.space_group_name_H-M   'P 1'
#
loop_
_entity.id
_entity.type
_entity.pdbx_description
1 polymer ?
#
loop_
_entity_poly.entity_id
_entity_poly.type
_entity_poly.pdbx_seq_one_letter_code
_entity_poly.pdbx_strand_id
1 'polypeptide(L)' 'MPNAFRTAAGMTGLGLLLLVMGAATLGPFLAPYDPQAFHPAARLQGPSAAHWLGTDQFGRDLLS' A
#
# COMPACT_ATOMS: atom_id res chain seq x y z
N MET A 1 -9.93 -4.63 35.34
CA MET A 1 -9.02 -4.68 34.18
C MET A 1 -8.70 -3.25 33.76
N PRO A 2 -7.42 -2.85 33.64
CA PRO A 2 -7.09 -1.51 33.19
C PRO A 2 -7.65 -1.27 31.79
N ASN A 3 -8.22 -0.09 31.56
CA ASN A 3 -8.83 0.24 30.28
C ASN A 3 -7.73 0.36 29.22
N ALA A 4 -7.86 -0.36 28.09
CA ALA A 4 -6.81 -0.43 27.05
C ALA A 4 -6.45 0.97 26.49
N PHE A 5 -7.41 1.91 26.49
CA PHE A 5 -7.22 3.30 26.06
C PHE A 5 -6.42 4.17 27.04
N ARG A 6 -5.99 3.64 28.18
CA ARG A 6 -5.22 4.37 29.20
C ARG A 6 -3.78 3.89 29.34
N THR A 7 -3.34 2.92 28.54
CA THR A 7 -1.97 2.41 28.55
C THR A 7 -1.24 2.77 27.26
N ALA A 8 0.07 3.04 27.35
CA ALA A 8 0.89 3.34 26.18
C ALA A 8 0.81 2.21 25.15
N ALA A 9 0.88 0.95 25.59
CA ALA A 9 0.77 -0.21 24.72
C ALA A 9 -0.58 -0.29 23.99
N GLY A 10 -1.71 -0.02 24.67
CA GLY A 10 -3.02 -0.03 24.04
C GLY A 10 -3.21 1.10 23.02
N MET A 11 -2.65 2.28 23.29
CA MET A 11 -2.63 3.40 22.34
C MET A 11 -1.76 3.11 21.12
N THR A 12 -0.60 2.48 21.29
CA THR A 12 0.25 2.04 20.17
C THR A 12 -0.49 1.01 19.31
N GLY A 13 -1.15 0.03 19.92
CA GLY A 13 -1.96 -0.95 19.20
C GLY A 13 -3.10 -0.32 18.40
N LEU A 14 -3.82 0.64 19.01
CA LEU A 14 -4.87 1.40 18.33
C LEU A 14 -4.32 2.20 17.14
N GLY A 15 -3.17 2.85 17.31
CA GLY A 15 -2.52 3.59 16.23
C GLY A 15 -2.16 2.71 15.03
N LEU A 16 -1.57 1.53 15.29
CA LEU A 16 -1.26 0.56 14.23
C LEU A 16 -2.53 0.06 13.53
N LEU A 17 -3.59 -0.24 14.28
CA LEU A 17 -4.86 -0.66 13.70
C LEU A 17 -5.45 0.42 12.78
N LEU A 18 -5.47 1.67 13.24
CA LEU A 18 -5.95 2.80 12.44
C LEU A 18 -5.10 3.01 11.19
N LEU A 19 -3.78 2.83 11.28
CA LEU A 19 -2.88 2.92 10.13
C LEU A 19 -3.20 1.84 9.08
N VAL A 20 -3.41 0.59 9.50
CA VAL A 20 -3.78 -0.51 8.59
C VAL A 20 -5.16 -0.27 7.98
N MET A 21 -6.15 0.16 8.77
CA MET A 21 -7.47 0.51 8.26
C MET A 21 -7.41 1.67 7.26
N GLY A 22 -6.60 2.69 7.55
CA GLY A 22 -6.34 3.80 6.64
C GLY A 22 -5.75 3.34 5.33
N ALA A 23 -4.70 2.51 5.37
CA ALA A 23 -4.09 1.94 4.16
C ALA A 23 -5.08 1.10 3.34
N ALA A 24 -5.91 0.29 3.98
CA ALA A 24 -6.89 -0.55 3.28
C ALA A 24 -8.02 0.27 2.61
N THR A 25 -8.46 1.35 3.25
CA THR A 25 -9.56 2.19 2.75
C THR A 25 -9.10 3.24 1.76
N LEU A 26 -7.90 3.79 1.93
CA LEU A 26 -7.32 4.83 1.08
C LEU A 26 -6.44 4.25 -0.04
N GLY A 27 -6.03 2.98 0.06
CA GLY A 27 -5.19 2.30 -0.92
C GLY A 27 -5.63 2.48 -2.38
N PRO A 28 -6.92 2.24 -2.73
CA PRO A 28 -7.40 2.43 -4.10
C PRO A 28 -7.32 3.87 -4.62
N PHE A 29 -7.20 4.88 -3.75
CA PHE A 29 -7.02 6.29 -4.14
C PHE A 29 -5.55 6.70 -4.21
N LEU A 30 -4.66 5.90 -3.63
CA LEU A 30 -3.21 6.11 -3.63
C LEU A 30 -2.52 5.32 -4.74
N ALA A 31 -3.04 4.12 -5.07
CA ALA A 31 -2.56 3.27 -6.15
C ALA A 31 -3.03 3.81 -7.51
N PRO A 32 -2.11 4.20 -8.41
CA PRO A 32 -2.47 4.80 -9.69
C PRO A 32 -2.99 3.80 -10.73
N TYR A 33 -2.69 2.50 -10.58
CA TYR A 33 -3.04 1.47 -11.56
C TYR A 33 -3.74 0.26 -10.94
N ASP A 34 -4.36 -0.56 -11.78
CA ASP A 34 -4.93 -1.85 -11.37
C ASP A 34 -3.78 -2.86 -11.09
N PRO A 35 -3.64 -3.36 -9.84
CA PRO A 35 -2.57 -4.29 -9.48
C PRO A 35 -2.69 -5.66 -10.16
N GLN A 36 -3.82 -5.97 -10.79
CA GLN A 36 -4.02 -7.22 -11.54
C GLN A 36 -3.89 -7.04 -13.06
N ALA A 37 -3.65 -5.82 -13.55
CA ALA A 37 -3.48 -5.56 -14.98
C ALA A 37 -2.08 -5.94 -15.48
N PHE A 38 -2.02 -6.86 -16.43
CA PHE A 38 -0.76 -7.36 -17.01
C PHE A 38 -0.34 -6.55 -18.24
N HIS A 39 0.91 -6.08 -18.27
CA HIS A 39 1.49 -5.36 -19.40
C HIS A 39 2.85 -5.95 -19.83
N PRO A 40 2.87 -7.01 -20.66
CA PRO A 40 4.11 -7.71 -21.02
C PRO A 40 5.19 -6.84 -21.68
N ALA A 41 4.78 -5.76 -22.35
CA ALA A 41 5.69 -4.78 -22.97
C ALA A 41 6.40 -3.89 -21.94
N ALA A 42 5.83 -3.74 -20.74
CA ALA A 42 6.36 -2.93 -19.66
C ALA A 42 7.04 -3.77 -18.57
N ARG A 43 7.57 -4.95 -18.87
CA ARG A 43 8.23 -5.80 -17.86
C ARG A 43 9.57 -5.23 -17.40
N LEU A 44 9.83 -5.32 -16.10
CA LEU A 44 11.12 -4.99 -15.48
C LEU A 44 11.61 -3.57 -15.82
N GLN A 45 10.68 -2.64 -16.08
CA GLN A 45 11.00 -1.23 -16.19
C GLN A 45 11.31 -0.66 -14.81
N GLY A 46 12.32 0.23 -14.76
CA GLY A 46 12.65 0.98 -13.55
C GLY A 46 11.65 2.09 -13.24
N PRO A 47 11.86 2.81 -12.12
CA PRO A 47 11.07 3.98 -11.73
C PRO A 47 10.92 5.03 -12.84
N SER A 48 9.70 5.51 -13.06
CA SER A 48 9.37 6.54 -14.04
C SER A 48 8.14 7.34 -13.61
N ALA A 49 7.84 8.43 -14.32
CA ALA A 49 6.62 9.22 -14.08
C ALA A 49 5.34 8.40 -14.34
N ALA A 50 5.41 7.41 -15.24
CA ALA A 50 4.32 6.46 -15.47
C ALA A 50 4.25 5.46 -14.30
N HIS A 51 5.34 4.79 -13.96
CA HIS A 51 5.40 3.79 -12.89
C HIS A 51 6.36 4.23 -11.80
N TRP A 52 5.86 4.83 -10.71
CA TRP A 52 6.71 5.53 -9.73
C TRP A 52 7.75 4.63 -9.06
N LEU A 53 7.42 3.36 -8.85
CA LEU A 53 8.34 2.35 -8.32
C LEU A 53 8.83 1.35 -9.39
N GLY A 54 8.46 1.58 -10.66
CA GLY A 54 8.71 0.67 -11.77
C GLY A 54 7.69 -0.47 -11.84
N THR A 55 8.06 -1.53 -12.54
CA THR A 55 7.17 -2.66 -12.84
C THR A 55 7.79 -4.00 -12.50
N ASP A 56 6.97 -5.00 -12.22
CA ASP A 56 7.43 -6.36 -11.95
C ASP A 56 7.70 -7.20 -13.22
N GLN A 57 7.99 -8.49 -13.03
CA GLN A 57 8.21 -9.47 -14.11
C GLN A 57 6.99 -9.75 -14.99
N PHE A 58 5.83 -9.23 -14.62
CA PHE A 58 4.58 -9.34 -15.35
C PHE A 58 4.16 -8.00 -15.97
N GLY A 59 4.94 -6.94 -15.72
CA GLY A 59 4.67 -5.58 -16.17
C GLY A 59 3.57 -4.90 -15.38
N ARG A 60 3.30 -5.38 -14.17
CA ARG A 60 2.37 -4.75 -13.23
C ARG A 60 3.10 -3.64 -12.50
N ASP A 61 2.37 -2.57 -12.18
CA ASP A 61 2.91 -1.46 -11.41
C ASP A 61 3.25 -1.89 -9.98
N LEU A 62 4.45 -1.51 -9.49
CA LEU A 62 4.94 -1.91 -8.17
C LEU A 62 4.33 -1.12 -7.00
N LEU A 63 3.78 0.07 -7.25
CA LEU A 63 3.17 0.90 -6.20
C LEU A 63 1.74 0.45 -5.89
N SER A 64 1.11 -0.27 -6.82
CA SER A 64 -0.32 -0.59 -6.82
C SER A 64 -0.64 -1.90 -6.10
#